data_AF-A0A8T6G0E5-F1
#
_entry.id   AF-A0A8T6G0E5-F1
#
_cell.length_a   1.000
_cell.length_b   1.000
_cell.length_c   1.000
_cell.angle_alpha   90.00
_cell.angle_beta   90.00
_cell.angle_gamma   90.00
#
_symmetry.space_group_name_H-M   'P 1'
#
loop_
_entity.id
_entity.type
_entity.pdbx_description
1 polymer ?
#
loop_
_entity_poly.entity_id
_entity_poly.type
_entity_poly.pdbx_seq_one_letter_code
_entity_poly.pdbx_strand_id
1 'polypeptide(L)'
;TYDNAIDDGGLRITRIRAKNYRSIRELDLELGPLTVLVGPNAAGKSNVLDVLKFLRDAISRGLDLAISQRHGIENLRHQYQNGSGSPRDVELGFRAKVEDITLDYNFILSSNCDGGHRVFLRFSVFEPDP
;
A
#
# COMPACT_ATOMS: atom_id res chain seq x y z
N THR A 1 -4.31 24.29 -21.21
CA THR A 1 -5.67 23.78 -21.45
C THR A 1 -5.63 22.29 -21.72
N TYR A 2 -5.37 21.46 -20.70
CA TYR A 2 -5.58 20.01 -20.70
C TYR A 2 -5.57 19.56 -19.24
N ASP A 3 -6.53 20.06 -18.48
CA ASP A 3 -6.77 19.63 -17.11
C ASP A 3 -8.28 19.67 -16.96
N ASN A 4 -8.91 18.52 -17.23
CA ASN A 4 -10.31 18.17 -16.96
C ASN A 4 -10.68 16.97 -17.83
N ALA A 5 -10.64 15.77 -17.23
CA ALA A 5 -11.53 14.63 -17.51
C ALA A 5 -10.89 13.32 -17.01
N ILE A 6 -10.68 13.21 -15.69
CA ILE A 6 -11.04 11.98 -14.95
C ILE A 6 -11.55 12.49 -13.59
N ASP A 7 -12.69 13.17 -13.63
CA ASP A 7 -13.46 13.46 -12.42
C ASP A 7 -14.90 12.95 -12.65
N ASP A 8 -15.00 11.65 -12.92
CA ASP A 8 -16.27 10.94 -13.03
C ASP A 8 -16.82 10.59 -11.64
N GLY A 9 -16.85 11.53 -10.68
CA GLY A 9 -17.27 11.24 -9.28
C GLY A 9 -16.57 10.00 -8.67
N GLY A 10 -15.42 9.64 -9.23
CA GLY A 10 -14.89 8.30 -9.19
C GLY A 10 -13.78 8.21 -8.16
N LEU A 11 -13.65 7.05 -7.50
CA LEU A 11 -12.57 6.80 -6.57
C LEU A 11 -11.21 6.99 -7.25
N ARG A 12 -10.47 8.01 -6.83
CA ARG A 12 -9.12 8.29 -7.30
C ARG A 12 -8.11 8.11 -6.18
N ILE A 13 -7.16 7.20 -6.37
CA ILE A 13 -6.01 7.06 -5.46
C ILE A 13 -5.08 8.27 -5.65
N THR A 14 -4.82 9.00 -4.57
CA THR A 14 -4.01 10.22 -4.57
C THR A 14 -2.66 10.03 -3.90
N ARG A 15 -2.50 9.02 -3.03
CA ARG A 15 -1.22 8.72 -2.36
C ARG A 15 -1.09 7.24 -2.07
N ILE A 16 0.12 6.70 -2.15
CA ILE A 16 0.45 5.33 -1.70
C ILE A 16 1.58 5.43 -0.68
N ARG A 17 1.44 4.66 0.40
CA ARG A 17 2.47 4.50 1.43
C ARG A 17 2.79 3.02 1.59
N ALA A 18 4.07 2.70 1.69
CA ALA A 18 4.52 1.35 2.03
C ALA A 18 5.80 1.42 2.85
N LYS A 19 5.89 0.59 3.90
CA LYS A 19 7.12 0.39 4.65
C LYS A 19 7.42 -1.10 4.79
N ASN A 20 8.71 -1.43 4.73
CA ASN A 20 9.23 -2.78 4.92
C ASN A 20 8.61 -3.84 4.00
N TYR A 21 8.21 -3.44 2.79
CA TYR A 21 7.54 -4.29 1.81
C TYR A 21 8.49 -4.78 0.72
N ARG A 22 8.77 -6.08 0.63
CA ARG A 22 9.66 -6.71 -0.37
C ARG A 22 11.04 -6.04 -0.50
N SER A 23 11.28 -5.16 -1.47
CA SER A 23 12.54 -4.41 -1.59
C SER A 23 12.41 -2.94 -1.16
N ILE A 24 11.22 -2.53 -0.73
CA ILE A 24 10.87 -1.17 -0.34
C ILE A 24 11.06 -1.07 1.17
N ARG A 25 12.00 -0.23 1.60
CA ARG A 25 12.14 0.12 3.03
C ARG A 25 11.09 1.15 3.44
N GLU A 26 10.97 2.21 2.67
CA GLU A 26 9.96 3.25 2.83
C GLU A 26 9.61 3.80 1.45
N LEU A 27 8.32 3.95 1.20
CA LEU A 27 7.74 4.53 0.01
C LEU A 27 6.62 5.45 0.49
N ASP A 28 6.66 6.68 0.01
CA ASP A 28 5.60 7.64 0.17
C ASP A 28 5.46 8.42 -1.13
N LEU A 29 4.42 8.11 -1.91
CA LEU A 29 4.28 8.57 -3.27
C LEU A 29 2.91 9.23 -3.47
N GLU A 30 2.92 10.52 -3.80
CA GLU A 30 1.76 11.24 -4.32
C GLU A 30 1.51 10.83 -5.78
N LEU A 31 0.26 10.56 -6.12
CA LEU A 31 -0.18 10.13 -7.45
C LEU A 31 -0.95 11.24 -8.16
N GLY A 32 -0.39 11.68 -9.28
CA GLY A 32 -1.10 12.49 -10.27
C GLY A 32 -2.04 11.64 -11.12
N PRO A 33 -2.82 12.27 -12.01
CA PRO A 33 -3.67 11.56 -12.99
C PRO A 33 -2.84 10.60 -13.87
N LEU A 34 -1.60 11.00 -14.15
CA LEU A 34 -0.58 10.16 -14.78
C LEU A 34 0.68 10.22 -13.91
N THR A 35 1.13 9.06 -13.42
CA THR A 35 2.38 8.92 -12.66
C THR A 35 3.30 7.95 -13.39
N VAL A 36 4.47 8.42 -13.80
CA VAL A 36 5.48 7.61 -14.51
C VAL A 36 6.63 7.29 -13.56
N LEU A 37 6.89 5.99 -13.34
CA LEU A 37 8.00 5.52 -12.52
C LEU A 37 9.23 5.26 -13.40
N VAL A 38 10.28 6.05 -13.24
CA VAL A 38 11.54 5.92 -14.02
C VAL A 38 12.69 5.48 -13.11
N GLY A 39 13.62 4.68 -13.64
CA GLY A 39 14.90 4.37 -13.00
C GLY A 39 15.49 3.04 -13.48
N PRO A 40 16.62 2.59 -12.91
CA PRO A 40 17.27 1.35 -13.31
C PRO A 40 16.43 0.11 -13.04
N ASN A 41 16.75 -0.99 -13.72
CA ASN A 41 16.20 -2.31 -13.40
C ASN A 41 16.49 -2.67 -11.94
N ALA A 42 15.58 -3.40 -11.30
CA ALA A 42 15.63 -3.76 -9.88
C ALA A 42 15.56 -2.59 -8.87
N ALA A 43 15.31 -1.35 -9.30
CA ALA A 43 15.10 -0.22 -8.38
C ALA A 43 13.77 -0.26 -7.59
N GLY A 44 13.00 -1.35 -7.65
CA GLY A 44 11.75 -1.52 -6.89
C GLY A 44 10.47 -1.00 -7.58
N LYS A 45 10.52 -0.56 -8.83
CA LYS A 45 9.32 -0.10 -9.58
C LYS A 45 8.21 -1.14 -9.67
N SER A 46 8.56 -2.40 -9.95
CA SER A 46 7.61 -3.50 -9.94
C SER A 46 6.99 -3.73 -8.56
N ASN A 47 7.73 -3.43 -7.47
CA ASN A 47 7.22 -3.53 -6.11
C ASN A 47 6.23 -2.41 -5.80
N VAL A 48 6.39 -1.21 -6.35
CA VAL A 48 5.38 -0.13 -6.24
C VAL A 48 4.06 -0.57 -6.88
N LEU A 49 4.12 -1.14 -8.08
CA LEU A 49 2.92 -1.70 -8.74
C LEU A 49 2.35 -2.90 -7.97
N ASP A 50 3.20 -3.69 -7.32
CA ASP A 50 2.79 -4.82 -6.52
C ASP A 50 2.06 -4.40 -5.22
N VAL A 51 2.48 -3.30 -4.59
CA VAL A 51 1.77 -2.68 -3.46
C VAL A 51 0.35 -2.31 -3.88
N LEU A 52 0.18 -1.64 -5.03
CA LEU A 52 -1.15 -1.29 -5.55
C LEU A 52 -2.04 -2.53 -5.76
N LYS A 53 -1.48 -3.59 -6.35
CA LYS A 53 -2.19 -4.87 -6.53
C LYS A 53 -2.59 -5.47 -5.18
N PHE A 54 -1.69 -5.47 -4.21
CA PHE A 54 -1.99 -5.95 -2.86
C PHE A 54 -3.12 -5.17 -2.21
N LEU A 55 -3.07 -3.83 -2.26
CA LEU A 55 -4.10 -2.96 -1.70
C LEU A 55 -5.47 -3.24 -2.32
N ARG A 56 -5.52 -3.35 -3.65
CA ARG A 56 -6.74 -3.74 -4.37
C ARG A 56 -7.28 -5.08 -3.86
N ASP A 57 -6.42 -6.11 -3.82
CA ASP A 57 -6.84 -7.46 -3.43
C ASP A 57 -7.32 -7.47 -1.96
N ALA A 58 -6.65 -6.74 -1.07
CA ALA A 58 -7.03 -6.61 0.34
C ALA A 58 -8.40 -5.93 0.53
N ILE A 59 -8.70 -4.90 -0.25
CA ILE A 59 -10.00 -4.21 -0.23
C ILE A 59 -11.09 -5.10 -0.84
N SER A 60 -10.84 -5.68 -2.02
CA SER A 60 -11.87 -6.41 -2.77
C SER A 60 -12.20 -7.78 -2.17
N ARG A 61 -11.25 -8.43 -1.50
CA ARG A 61 -11.37 -9.83 -1.06
C ARG A 61 -11.20 -10.01 0.46
N GLY A 62 -10.87 -8.95 1.17
CA GLY A 62 -10.47 -9.01 2.57
C GLY A 62 -8.97 -9.29 2.73
N LEU A 63 -8.42 -8.77 3.82
CA LEU A 63 -6.98 -8.76 4.06
C LEU A 63 -6.41 -10.17 4.30
N ASP A 64 -7.09 -11.03 5.06
CA ASP A 64 -6.61 -12.38 5.38
C ASP A 64 -6.43 -13.25 4.12
N LEU A 65 -7.36 -13.12 3.17
CA LEU A 65 -7.31 -13.82 1.90
C LEU A 65 -6.20 -13.26 1.00
N ALA A 66 -6.01 -11.93 0.99
CA ALA A 66 -4.92 -11.30 0.25
C ALA A 66 -3.52 -11.69 0.78
N ILE A 67 -3.37 -11.85 2.10
CA ILE A 67 -2.14 -12.36 2.73
C ILE A 67 -1.93 -13.84 2.35
N SER A 68 -2.98 -14.65 2.44
CA SER A 68 -2.92 -16.09 2.15
C SER A 68 -2.55 -16.39 0.70
N GLN A 69 -3.09 -15.62 -0.26
CA GLN A 69 -2.76 -15.74 -1.70
C GLN A 69 -1.29 -15.48 -2.02
N ARG A 70 -0.56 -14.84 -1.10
CA ARG A 70 0.87 -14.56 -1.25
C ARG A 70 1.75 -15.49 -0.42
N HIS A 71 1.20 -16.62 0.03
CA HIS A 71 1.89 -17.62 0.84
C HIS A 71 2.43 -17.05 2.17
N GLY A 72 1.68 -16.13 2.80
CA GLY A 72 1.99 -15.56 4.10
C GLY A 72 2.84 -14.27 4.06
N ILE A 73 2.95 -13.62 5.24
CA ILE A 73 3.61 -12.31 5.41
C ILE A 73 5.11 -12.36 5.07
N GLU A 74 5.75 -13.51 5.23
CA GLU A 74 7.18 -13.68 4.96
C GLU A 74 7.58 -13.33 3.52
N ASN A 75 6.65 -13.47 2.56
CA ASN A 75 6.84 -13.09 1.17
C ASN A 75 6.51 -11.61 0.87
N LEU A 76 5.77 -10.96 1.77
CA LEU A 76 5.48 -9.52 1.71
C LEU A 76 6.60 -8.70 2.36
N ARG A 77 7.31 -9.28 3.33
CA ARG A 77 8.31 -8.61 4.14
C ARG A 77 9.61 -8.31 3.38
N HIS A 78 10.23 -7.20 3.73
CA HIS A 78 11.63 -6.92 3.35
C HIS A 78 12.58 -7.89 4.06
N GLN A 79 13.16 -8.81 3.28
CA GLN A 79 14.16 -9.74 3.77
C GLN A 79 15.54 -9.07 3.71
N TYR A 80 16.13 -8.82 4.88
CA TYR A 80 17.52 -8.40 4.97
C TYR A 80 18.43 -9.60 4.69
N GLN A 81 19.34 -9.47 3.72
CA GLN A 81 20.24 -10.57 3.32
C GLN A 81 21.24 -11.02 4.39
N ASN A 82 21.36 -10.31 5.53
CA ASN A 82 22.41 -10.54 6.55
C ASN A 82 21.89 -10.74 7.99
N GLY A 83 20.80 -11.50 8.19
CA GLY A 83 20.48 -12.17 9.46
C GLY A 83 20.20 -11.31 10.72
N SER A 84 20.32 -9.98 10.64
CA SER A 84 20.17 -9.06 11.77
C SER A 84 18.92 -8.19 11.56
N GLY A 85 17.83 -8.53 12.25
CA GLY A 85 16.71 -7.60 12.47
C GLY A 85 15.84 -7.27 11.26
N SER A 86 15.32 -8.27 10.54
CA SER A 86 14.24 -7.99 9.57
C SER A 86 13.03 -7.39 10.30
N PRO A 87 12.49 -6.25 9.83
CA PRO A 87 11.37 -5.57 10.47
C PRO A 87 10.21 -6.53 10.65
N ARG A 88 9.62 -6.53 11.84
CA ARG A 88 8.52 -7.45 12.18
C ARG A 88 7.19 -6.98 11.62
N ASP A 89 7.16 -5.73 11.15
CA ASP A 89 6.00 -5.01 10.69
C ASP A 89 6.14 -4.62 9.21
N VAL A 90 5.06 -4.86 8.47
CA VAL A 90 4.85 -4.34 7.12
C VAL A 90 3.70 -3.36 7.19
N GLU A 91 3.94 -2.12 6.78
CA GLU A 91 2.90 -1.08 6.73
C GLU A 91 2.55 -0.79 5.29
N LEU A 92 1.26 -0.74 4.99
CA LEU A 92 0.75 -0.42 3.67
C LEU A 92 -0.49 0.44 3.82
N GLY A 93 -0.58 1.47 2.97
CA GLY A 93 -1.73 2.34 2.97
C GLY A 93 -1.87 3.11 1.68
N PHE A 94 -3.05 3.68 1.48
CA PHE A 94 -3.32 4.61 0.41
C PHE A 94 -4.26 5.69 0.89
N ARG A 95 -4.21 6.81 0.18
CA ARG A 95 -5.23 7.86 0.24
C ARG A 95 -5.99 7.84 -1.07
N ALA A 96 -7.30 7.97 -0.99
CA ALA A 96 -8.14 8.18 -2.15
C ALA A 96 -9.08 9.35 -1.92
N LYS A 97 -9.50 9.97 -3.02
CA LYS A 97 -10.59 10.96 -3.04
C LYS A 97 -11.77 10.37 -3.80
N VAL A 98 -12.97 10.62 -3.28
CA VAL A 98 -14.25 10.33 -3.93
C VAL A 98 -15.08 11.59 -3.77
N GLU A 99 -15.37 12.27 -4.87
CA GLU A 99 -15.99 13.61 -4.83
C GLU A 99 -15.17 14.52 -3.87
N ASP A 100 -15.79 15.03 -2.82
CA ASP A 100 -15.14 15.87 -1.79
C ASP A 100 -14.64 15.09 -0.56
N ILE A 101 -14.89 13.78 -0.51
CA ILE A 101 -14.50 12.94 0.62
C ILE A 101 -13.09 12.42 0.41
N THR A 102 -12.25 12.57 1.43
CA THR A 102 -10.91 11.96 1.46
C THR A 102 -10.91 10.71 2.34
N LEU A 103 -10.56 9.59 1.74
CA LEU A 103 -10.40 8.30 2.40
C LEU A 103 -8.91 8.06 2.66
N ASP A 104 -8.55 7.76 3.90
CA ASP A 104 -7.21 7.32 4.28
C ASP A 104 -7.32 5.91 4.87
N TYR A 105 -6.73 4.94 4.17
CA TYR A 105 -6.67 3.55 4.58
C TYR A 105 -5.23 3.16 4.85
N ASN A 106 -4.98 2.58 6.01
CA ASN A 106 -3.68 2.10 6.43
C ASN A 106 -3.82 0.79 7.21
N PHE A 107 -2.87 -0.11 7.02
CA PHE A 107 -2.76 -1.28 7.87
C PHE A 107 -1.32 -1.67 8.13
N ILE A 108 -1.13 -2.24 9.30
CA ILE A 108 0.15 -2.74 9.78
C ILE A 108 -0.01 -4.23 10.02
N LEU A 109 0.81 -5.01 9.32
CA LEU A 109 0.93 -6.45 9.51
C LEU A 109 2.13 -6.72 10.40
N SER A 110 1.91 -7.20 11.61
CA SER A 110 2.98 -7.62 12.52
C SER A 110 3.02 -9.14 12.61
N SER A 111 4.16 -9.77 12.32
CA SER A 111 4.32 -11.22 12.55
C SER A 111 4.58 -11.51 14.02
N ASN A 112 3.89 -12.52 14.55
CA ASN A 112 4.19 -13.09 15.86
C ASN A 112 5.22 -14.21 15.69
N CYS A 113 5.93 -14.54 16.79
CA CYS A 113 6.95 -15.58 16.86
C CYS A 113 6.46 -16.97 16.40
N ASP A 114 5.15 -17.22 16.57
CA ASP A 114 4.53 -18.54 16.40
C ASP A 114 3.99 -18.78 14.97
N GLY A 115 4.38 -17.95 13.99
CA GLY A 115 3.89 -18.01 12.61
C GLY A 115 2.50 -17.40 12.39
N GLY A 116 1.84 -16.97 13.46
CA GLY A 116 0.63 -16.13 13.41
C GLY A 116 0.95 -14.68 13.05
N HIS A 117 -0.08 -13.91 12.69
CA HIS A 117 0.06 -12.49 12.42
C HIS A 117 -1.03 -11.66 13.06
N ARG A 118 -0.68 -10.44 13.46
CA ARG A 118 -1.60 -9.43 13.95
C ARG A 118 -1.75 -8.37 12.88
N VAL A 119 -2.99 -8.01 12.63
CA VAL A 119 -3.33 -6.90 11.75
C VAL A 119 -3.83 -5.75 12.60
N PHE A 120 -3.24 -4.58 12.41
CA PHE A 120 -3.81 -3.32 12.86
C PHE A 120 -4.36 -2.58 11.66
N LEU A 121 -5.67 -2.46 11.57
CA LEU A 121 -6.35 -1.66 10.54
C LEU A 121 -6.64 -0.27 11.09
N ARG A 122 -6.27 0.75 10.34
CA ARG A 122 -6.70 2.13 10.57
C ARG A 122 -7.36 2.65 9.32
N PHE A 123 -8.63 3.02 9.45
CA PHE A 123 -9.39 3.68 8.42
C PHE A 123 -9.83 5.05 8.94
N SER A 124 -9.73 6.07 8.11
CA SER A 124 -10.13 7.43 8.45
C SER A 124 -10.82 8.06 7.24
N VAL A 125 -11.97 8.65 7.48
CA VAL A 125 -12.72 9.43 6.48
C VAL A 125 -12.64 10.88 6.91
N PHE A 126 -12.25 11.74 5.97
CA PHE A 126 -12.21 13.17 6.16
C PHE A 126 -13.24 13.78 5.21
N GLU A 127 -14.27 14.37 5.80
CA GLU A 127 -15.23 15.22 5.10
C GLU A 127 -14.61 16.62 4.89
N PRO A 128 -15.02 17.36 3.86
CA PRO A 128 -14.61 18.74 3.69
C PRO A 128 -15.07 19.57 4.91
N ASP A 129 -14.22 20.47 5.38
CA ASP A 129 -14.65 21.47 6.37
C ASP A 129 -15.79 22.32 5.76
N PRO A 130 -16.84 22.63 6.54
CA PRO A 130 -18.05 23.31 6.05
C PRO A 130 -17.85 24.77 5.62
#